data_AF-A0A6N6NRQ8-F1
#
_entry.id   AF-A0A6N6NRQ8-F1
#
_cell.length_a   1.000
_cell.length_b   1.000
_cell.length_c   1.000
_cell.angle_alpha   90.00
_cell.angle_beta   90.00
_cell.angle_gamma   90.00
#
_symmetry.space_group_name_H-M   'P 1'
#
loop_
_entity.id
_entity.type
_entity.pdbx_description
1 polymer ?
#
loop_
_entity_poly.entity_id
_entity_poly.type
_entity_poly.pdbx_seq_one_letter_code
_entity_poly.pdbx_strand_id
1 'polypeptide(L)'
;MELIELISIRIDEVRSQCGQDITELARRAGIKNKTLWKTLHGNREMKADELVALCYVLKLDFNHFINEKIQEDLDARCWKAIRDLSTNPHSFES
;
A
#
# COMPACT_ATOMS: atom_id res chain seq x y z
N MET A 1 6.64 10.99 -6.30
CA MET A 1 5.71 9.86 -6.34
C MET A 1 5.26 9.62 -4.92
N GLU A 2 3.97 9.84 -4.67
CA GLU A 2 3.35 9.57 -3.39
C GLU A 2 3.26 8.05 -3.15
N LEU A 3 3.26 7.60 -1.89
CA LEU A 3 3.19 6.17 -1.55
C LEU A 3 1.98 5.46 -2.19
N ILE A 4 0.85 6.15 -2.27
CA ILE A 4 -0.39 5.64 -2.87
C ILE A 4 -0.20 5.32 -4.37
N GLU A 5 0.52 6.17 -5.10
CA GLU A 5 0.80 5.98 -6.51
C GLU A 5 1.74 4.78 -6.72
N LEU A 6 2.76 4.64 -5.87
CA LEU A 6 3.67 3.50 -5.90
C LEU A 6 2.93 2.17 -5.65
N ILE A 7 2.00 2.14 -4.70
CA ILE A 7 1.21 0.94 -4.39
C ILE A 7 0.43 0.47 -5.62
N SER A 8 -0.27 1.37 -6.29
CA SER A 8 -1.03 1.05 -7.51
C SER A 8 -0.13 0.54 -8.63
N ILE A 9 1.01 1.21 -8.87
CA ILE A 9 2.00 0.79 -9.87
C ILE A 9 2.51 -0.62 -9.56
N ARG A 10 2.89 -0.88 -8.30
CA ARG A 10 3.48 -2.17 -7.94
C ARG A 10 2.51 -3.33 -8.04
N ILE A 11 1.26 -3.10 -7.67
CA ILE A 11 0.19 -4.09 -7.87
C ILE A 11 0.01 -4.40 -9.36
N ASP A 12 0.02 -3.38 -10.22
CA ASP A 12 -0.14 -3.58 -11.66
C ASP A 12 1.07 -4.30 -12.30
N GLU A 13 2.28 -3.96 -11.86
CA GLU A 13 3.52 -4.62 -12.27
C GLU A 13 3.50 -6.12 -11.92
N VAL A 14 3.22 -6.48 -10.67
CA VAL A 14 3.23 -7.89 -10.24
C VAL A 14 2.09 -8.67 -10.89
N ARG A 15 0.91 -8.06 -11.03
CA ARG A 15 -0.20 -8.62 -11.82
C ARG A 15 0.26 -8.97 -13.23
N SER A 16 0.92 -8.02 -13.91
CA SER A 16 1.42 -8.17 -15.28
C SER A 16 2.47 -9.29 -15.38
N GLN A 17 3.44 -9.33 -14.45
CA GLN A 17 4.47 -10.38 -14.38
C GLN A 17 3.87 -11.78 -14.15
N CYS A 18 2.78 -11.86 -13.40
CA CYS A 18 2.04 -13.10 -13.16
C CYS A 18 1.11 -13.49 -14.32
N GLY A 19 1.06 -12.70 -15.41
CA GLY A 19 0.18 -12.93 -16.56
C GLY A 19 -1.30 -12.84 -16.22
N GLN A 20 -1.66 -12.15 -15.13
CA GLN A 20 -3.04 -12.04 -14.67
C GLN A 20 -3.76 -10.89 -15.38
N ASP A 21 -4.90 -11.19 -16.00
CA ASP A 21 -5.79 -10.13 -16.47
C ASP A 21 -6.39 -9.37 -15.28
N ILE A 22 -6.67 -8.08 -15.47
CA ILE A 22 -7.28 -7.23 -14.45
C ILE A 22 -8.64 -7.76 -14.01
N THR A 23 -9.39 -8.40 -14.91
CA THR A 23 -10.68 -9.02 -14.60
C THR A 23 -10.51 -10.20 -13.64
N GLU A 24 -9.51 -11.03 -13.87
CA GLU A 24 -9.25 -12.20 -13.04
C GLU A 24 -8.72 -11.80 -11.66
N LEU A 25 -7.86 -10.79 -11.59
CA LEU A 25 -7.42 -10.21 -10.32
C LEU A 25 -8.60 -9.64 -9.52
N ALA A 26 -9.46 -8.85 -10.18
CA ALA A 26 -10.65 -8.28 -9.56
C ALA A 26 -11.58 -9.36 -9.01
N ARG A 27 -11.82 -10.42 -9.79
CA ARG A 27 -12.65 -11.56 -9.39
C ARG A 27 -12.09 -12.27 -8.16
N ARG A 28 -10.78 -12.56 -8.13
CA ARG A 28 -10.12 -13.23 -7.00
C ARG A 28 -10.07 -12.37 -5.74
N ALA A 29 -9.92 -11.06 -5.90
CA ALA A 29 -9.90 -10.11 -4.79
C ALA A 29 -11.31 -9.70 -4.31
N GLY A 30 -12.38 -10.15 -4.97
CA GLY A 30 -13.75 -9.74 -4.62
C GLY A 30 -14.07 -8.28 -4.96
N ILE A 31 -13.32 -7.67 -5.87
CA ILE A 31 -13.46 -6.27 -6.28
C ILE A 31 -14.19 -6.20 -7.63
N LYS A 32 -15.05 -5.20 -7.83
CA LYS A 32 -15.66 -4.96 -9.15
C LYS A 32 -14.58 -4.54 -10.15
N ASN A 33 -14.53 -5.16 -11.33
CA ASN A 33 -13.53 -4.88 -12.37
C ASN A 33 -13.37 -3.37 -12.66
N LYS A 34 -14.47 -2.66 -12.92
CA LYS A 34 -14.45 -1.20 -13.16
C LYS A 34 -13.90 -0.39 -11.97
N THR A 35 -14.08 -0.88 -10.74
CA THR A 35 -13.53 -0.25 -9.54
C THR A 35 -12.02 -0.45 -9.48
N LEU A 36 -11.55 -1.69 -9.68
CA LEU A 36 -10.12 -1.99 -9.69
C LEU A 36 -9.39 -1.22 -10.79
N TRP A 37 -9.96 -1.19 -12.00
CA TRP A 37 -9.40 -0.43 -13.12
C TRP A 37 -9.23 1.05 -12.77
N LYS A 38 -10.26 1.70 -12.21
CA LYS A 38 -10.17 3.11 -11.80
C LYS A 38 -9.09 3.33 -10.75
N THR A 39 -8.96 2.42 -9.79
CA THR A 39 -7.98 2.54 -8.72
C THR A 39 -6.54 2.37 -9.19
N LEU A 40 -6.26 1.37 -10.03
CA LEU A 40 -4.92 1.16 -10.56
C LEU A 40 -4.49 2.29 -11.52
N HIS A 41 -5.45 2.96 -12.19
CA HIS A 41 -5.18 4.09 -13.09
C HIS A 41 -5.30 5.47 -12.40
N GLY A 42 -5.31 5.54 -11.07
CA GLY A 42 -5.31 6.81 -10.32
C GLY A 42 -6.61 7.61 -10.37
N ASN A 43 -7.69 7.06 -10.95
CA ASN A 43 -9.00 7.71 -11.02
C ASN A 43 -9.82 7.57 -9.72
N ARG A 44 -9.31 6.81 -8.74
CA ARG A 44 -9.95 6.56 -7.44
C ARG A 44 -8.90 6.10 -6.43
N GLU A 45 -8.98 6.61 -5.21
CA GLU A 45 -8.15 6.11 -4.10
C GLU A 45 -8.44 4.63 -3.77
N MET A 46 -7.35 3.89 -3.49
CA MET A 46 -7.44 2.50 -3.06
C MET A 46 -7.88 2.44 -1.60
N LYS A 47 -8.87 1.61 -1.29
CA LYS A 47 -9.25 1.35 0.10
C LYS A 47 -8.33 0.30 0.73
N ALA A 48 -8.22 0.33 2.05
CA ALA A 48 -7.38 -0.60 2.80
C ALA A 48 -7.82 -2.07 2.66
N ASP A 49 -9.12 -2.34 2.65
CA ASP A 49 -9.68 -3.69 2.42
C ASP A 49 -9.35 -4.22 1.03
N GLU A 50 -9.46 -3.36 0.01
CA GLU A 50 -9.05 -3.67 -1.37
C GLU A 50 -7.56 -3.97 -1.46
N LEU A 51 -6.71 -3.17 -0.80
CA LEU A 51 -5.26 -3.39 -0.75
C LEU A 51 -4.93 -4.76 -0.14
N VAL A 52 -5.51 -5.09 1.03
CA VAL A 52 -5.27 -6.37 1.71
C VAL A 52 -5.68 -7.56 0.82
N ALA A 53 -6.84 -7.47 0.17
CA ALA A 53 -7.31 -8.52 -0.74
C ALA A 53 -6.38 -8.70 -1.95
N LEU A 54 -5.91 -7.61 -2.56
CA LEU A 54 -4.98 -7.64 -3.68
C LEU A 54 -3.62 -8.24 -3.28
N CYS A 55 -3.08 -7.82 -2.13
CA CYS A 55 -1.83 -8.38 -1.60
C CYS A 55 -1.94 -9.88 -1.36
N TYR A 56 -3.06 -10.35 -0.79
CA TYR A 56 -3.29 -11.78 -0.58
C TYR A 56 -3.30 -12.57 -1.90
N VAL A 57 -4.02 -12.09 -2.92
CA VAL A 57 -4.14 -12.76 -4.22
C VAL A 57 -2.80 -12.79 -4.97
N LEU A 58 -2.04 -11.71 -4.90
CA LEU A 58 -0.76 -11.55 -5.59
C LEU A 58 0.44 -12.03 -4.76
N LYS A 59 0.22 -12.51 -3.52
CA LYS A 59 1.26 -12.91 -2.57
C LYS A 59 2.30 -11.81 -2.31
N LEU A 60 1.81 -10.57 -2.16
CA LEU A 60 2.63 -9.41 -1.86
C LEU A 60 2.81 -9.25 -0.35
N ASP A 61 3.98 -8.76 0.04
CA ASP A 61 4.29 -8.29 1.38
C ASP A 61 4.71 -6.81 1.38
N PHE A 62 5.02 -6.24 2.54
CA PHE A 62 5.42 -4.83 2.65
C PHE A 62 6.71 -4.51 1.88
N ASN A 63 7.62 -5.48 1.71
CA ASN A 63 8.88 -5.26 1.01
C ASN A 63 8.66 -4.95 -0.48
N HIS A 64 7.51 -5.31 -1.03
CA HIS A 64 7.16 -4.92 -2.40
C HIS A 64 6.93 -3.41 -2.55
N PHE A 65 6.51 -2.73 -1.49
CA PHE A 65 6.14 -1.31 -1.50
C PHE A 65 7.18 -0.40 -0.86
N ILE A 66 8.16 -0.96 -0.14
CA ILE A 66 9.21 -0.22 0.54
C ILE A 66 10.43 -0.15 -0.37
N ASN A 67 10.76 1.06 -0.82
CA ASN A 67 12.07 1.38 -1.38
C ASN A 67 12.90 2.17 -0.36
N GLU A 68 14.19 2.38 -0.65
CA GLU A 68 15.12 3.09 0.23
C GLU A 68 14.57 4.44 0.71
N LYS A 69 13.98 5.22 -0.20
CA LYS A 69 13.36 6.51 0.13
C LYS A 69 12.18 6.39 1.09
N ILE A 70 11.30 5.41 0.88
CA ILE A 70 10.14 5.17 1.76
C ILE A 70 10.61 4.66 3.12
N GLN A 71 11.63 3.79 3.12
CA GLN A 71 12.22 3.29 4.34
C GLN A 71 12.82 4.44 5.17
N GLU A 72 13.62 5.32 4.56
CA GLU A 72 14.19 6.51 5.22
C GLU A 72 13.10 7.41 5.82
N ASP A 73 12.01 7.66 5.08
CA ASP A 73 10.89 8.47 5.56
C ASP A 73 10.13 7.81 6.73
N LEU A 74 9.89 6.51 6.64
CA LEU A 74 9.26 5.75 7.73
C LEU A 74 10.15 5.70 8.97
N ASP A 75 11.45 5.48 8.79
CA ASP A 75 12.43 5.47 9.88
C ASP A 75 12.50 6.86 10.54
N ALA A 76 12.57 7.94 9.76
CA ALA A 76 12.56 9.30 10.30
C ALA A 76 11.32 9.59 11.16
N ARG A 77 10.15 9.11 10.75
CA ARG A 77 8.90 9.22 11.53
C ARG A 77 8.95 8.38 12.82
N CYS A 78 9.46 7.16 12.75
CA CYS A 78 9.58 6.27 13.91
C CYS A 78 10.58 6.81 14.94
N TRP A 79 11.77 7.27 14.50
CA TRP A 79 12.77 7.88 15.36
C TRP A 79 12.27 9.18 16.00
N LYS A 80 11.46 9.96 15.29
CA LYS A 80 10.80 11.15 15.86
C LYS A 80 9.82 10.76 16.96
N ALA A 81 8.98 9.75 16.75
CA ALA A 81 8.05 9.27 17.76
C ALA A 81 8.77 8.75 19.03
N ILE A 82 9.87 8.01 18.87
CA ILE A 82 10.70 7.53 19.99
C ILE A 82 11.32 8.72 20.75
N ARG A 83 11.85 9.71 20.02
CA ARG A 83 12.44 10.90 20.63
C ARG A 83 11.41 11.70 21.41
N ASP A 84 10.22 11.92 20.85
CA ASP A 84 9.14 12.69 21.48
C ASP A 84 8.62 11.97 22.76
N LEU A 85 8.58 10.64 22.77
CA LEU A 85 8.27 9.84 23.96
C LEU A 85 9.37 9.93 25.04
N SER A 86 10.64 10.02 24.64
CA SER A 86 11.76 10.15 25.56
C SER A 86 11.84 11.55 26.22
N THR A 87 11.29 12.58 25.57
CA THR A 87 11.32 13.96 26.05
C THR A 87 10.04 14.40 26.77
N ASN A 88 8.93 13.64 26.69
CA ASN A 88 7.70 13.93 27.43
C ASN A 88 6.90 12.67 27.86
N PRO A 89 7.20 12.09 29.05
CA PRO A 89 6.59 10.84 29.52
C PRO A 89 5.08 10.91 29.85
N HIS A 90 4.50 12.11 29.94
CA HIS A 90 3.10 12.33 30.37
C HIS A 90 2.12 12.59 29.22
N SER A 91 2.52 12.33 27.97
CA SER A 91 1.77 12.69 26.76
C SER A 91 0.47 11.88 26.52
N PHE A 92 0.15 10.88 27.35
CA PHE A 92 -1.08 10.08 27.26
C PHE A 92 -2.14 10.40 28.33
N GLU A 93 -1.91 11.38 29.21
CA GLU A 93 -2.92 11.85 30.16
C GLU A 93 -3.64 13.09 29.60
N SER A 94 -4.73 12.88 28.84
CA SER A 94 -5.86 13.82 28.67
C SER A 94 -7.08 13.11 28.10
#